data_AF-A0A962GNN3-F1
#
_entry.id   AF-A0A962GNN3-F1
#
_cell.length_a   1.000
_cell.length_b   1.000
_cell.length_c   1.000
_cell.angle_alpha   90.00
_cell.angle_beta   90.00
_cell.angle_gamma   90.00
#
_symmetry.space_group_name_H-M   'P 1'
#
loop_
_entity.id
_entity.type
_entity.pdbx_description
1 polymer ?
#
loop_
_entity_poly.entity_id
_entity_poly.type
_entity_poly.pdbx_seq_one_letter_code
_entity_poly.pdbx_strand_id
1 'polypeptide(L)'
;AAESIELPEVGEVEPRSGLPDGRLLASWWLDAGVQRFSADWEDDEGRLPWLDGQWILDQGDLGVNLQGVSLRPLAGIAPLLPLSEQARAALYQANPHGQIDHLQLRRPAGGEWWLEASLSGLEVSAHPQRWPAVSDLQLYLMADAQGAWGELRGDPPSVAWPGAWPERVQLEALEAQFALGSDESGRELWFHSADIRYGGSVAQGRGNLRIEPGKPPVLQLEAHASGALAPSRLFWTRNKMSPKSVAWLEEALDNGHLDEARFFYRGAPRDWPFAKAQGRMELLARGSGVDLDFHQDWPSAQLRSAQARIINRSLWIDAVDGVISGVPAQATGSIGSFRDPVLALSV
;
A
#
# COMPACT_ATOMS: atom_id res chain seq x y z
N ALA A 1 -8.86 54.35 -41.97
CA ALA A 1 -9.85 53.56 -41.22
C ALA A 1 -9.42 52.12 -41.36
N ALA A 2 -8.94 51.51 -40.29
CA ALA A 2 -8.55 50.10 -40.30
C ALA A 2 -9.80 49.27 -40.02
N GLU A 3 -10.17 48.40 -40.96
CA GLU A 3 -11.27 47.44 -40.79
C GLU A 3 -10.95 46.51 -39.61
N SER A 4 -11.86 46.49 -38.65
CA SER A 4 -11.93 45.49 -37.60
C SER A 4 -12.26 44.15 -38.23
N ILE A 5 -11.32 43.23 -38.23
CA ILE A 5 -11.57 41.82 -38.52
C ILE A 5 -12.25 41.25 -37.26
N GLU A 6 -13.56 41.02 -37.34
CA GLU A 6 -14.27 40.22 -36.34
C GLU A 6 -13.75 38.78 -36.45
N LEU A 7 -13.11 38.31 -35.38
CA LEU A 7 -12.81 36.88 -35.23
C LEU A 7 -14.15 36.17 -35.02
N PRO A 8 -14.47 35.11 -35.79
CA PRO A 8 -15.68 34.35 -35.54
C PRO A 8 -15.64 33.81 -34.11
N GLU A 9 -16.77 33.87 -33.41
CA GLU A 9 -16.99 33.10 -32.18
C GLU A 9 -16.55 31.67 -32.46
N VAL A 10 -15.45 31.26 -31.82
CA VAL A 10 -14.96 29.89 -31.88
C VAL A 10 -16.05 29.09 -31.18
N GLY A 11 -16.88 28.43 -31.99
CA GLY A 11 -17.99 27.63 -31.51
C GLY A 11 -17.52 26.67 -30.43
N GLU A 12 -18.40 26.46 -29.45
CA GLU A 12 -18.30 25.45 -28.41
C GLU A 12 -17.95 24.10 -29.08
N VAL A 13 -16.66 23.74 -29.08
CA VAL A 13 -16.21 22.46 -29.63
C VAL A 13 -16.51 21.42 -28.57
N GLU A 14 -17.65 20.74 -28.64
CA GLU A 14 -17.91 19.53 -27.84
C GLU A 14 -16.84 18.47 -28.16
N PRO A 15 -15.90 18.16 -27.25
CA PRO A 15 -14.97 17.07 -27.47
C PRO A 15 -15.70 15.76 -27.18
N ARG A 16 -16.24 15.11 -28.21
CA ARG A 16 -16.92 13.81 -28.09
C ARG A 16 -15.91 12.66 -28.07
N SER A 17 -15.02 12.62 -27.07
CA SER A 17 -14.36 11.35 -26.74
C SER A 17 -15.28 10.57 -25.81
N GLY A 18 -16.00 9.58 -26.35
CA GLY A 18 -16.64 8.57 -25.53
C GLY A 18 -15.57 7.77 -24.82
N LEU A 19 -15.47 7.92 -23.50
CA LEU A 19 -14.58 7.12 -22.66
C LEU A 19 -15.37 5.90 -22.17
N PRO A 20 -14.69 4.81 -21.76
CA PRO A 20 -15.36 3.54 -21.42
C PRO A 20 -16.45 3.71 -20.35
N ASP A 21 -16.24 4.65 -19.43
CA ASP A 21 -17.02 4.80 -18.20
C ASP A 21 -17.77 6.15 -18.12
N GLY A 22 -17.78 6.93 -19.20
CA GLY A 22 -18.43 8.25 -19.21
C GLY A 22 -17.97 9.18 -20.34
N ARG A 23 -18.27 10.48 -20.19
CA ARG A 23 -17.93 11.54 -21.14
C ARG A 23 -17.29 12.71 -20.39
N LEU A 24 -16.22 13.26 -20.98
CA LEU A 24 -15.57 14.46 -20.49
C LEU A 24 -16.03 15.65 -21.33
N LEU A 25 -16.69 16.61 -20.70
CA LEU A 25 -17.15 17.86 -21.31
C LEU A 25 -16.21 18.98 -20.89
N ALA A 26 -15.20 19.28 -21.71
CA ALA A 26 -14.24 20.34 -21.43
C ALA A 26 -14.60 21.62 -22.18
N SER A 27 -14.48 22.76 -21.50
CA SER A 27 -14.61 24.09 -22.09
C SER A 27 -13.34 24.89 -21.83
N TRP A 28 -12.99 25.75 -22.78
CA TRP A 28 -11.79 26.57 -22.74
C TRP A 28 -12.09 27.97 -23.25
N TRP A 29 -11.58 28.99 -22.57
CA TRP A 29 -11.76 30.38 -22.96
C TRP A 29 -10.59 31.25 -22.53
N LEU A 30 -10.46 32.42 -23.17
CA LEU A 30 -9.43 33.42 -22.89
C LEU A 30 -10.07 34.59 -22.12
N ASP A 31 -9.56 34.91 -20.93
CA ASP A 31 -9.99 36.05 -20.13
C ASP A 31 -8.78 36.92 -19.76
N ALA A 32 -8.73 38.15 -20.29
CA ALA A 32 -7.67 39.13 -20.01
C ALA A 32 -6.22 38.61 -20.18
N GLY A 33 -5.98 37.74 -21.16
CA GLY A 33 -4.66 37.13 -21.41
C GLY A 33 -4.38 35.84 -20.61
N VAL A 34 -5.29 35.46 -19.70
CA VAL A 34 -5.25 34.19 -18.97
C VAL A 34 -6.13 33.19 -19.71
N GLN A 35 -5.59 32.00 -20.00
CA GLN A 35 -6.42 30.91 -20.50
C GLN A 35 -7.07 30.19 -19.32
N ARG A 36 -8.37 29.98 -19.40
CA ARG A 36 -9.13 29.20 -18.40
C ARG A 36 -9.69 27.95 -19.04
N PHE A 37 -9.82 26.91 -18.24
CA PHE A 37 -10.43 25.67 -18.65
C PHE A 37 -11.28 25.11 -17.52
N SER A 38 -12.44 24.59 -17.87
CA SER A 38 -13.24 23.76 -16.97
C SER A 38 -13.52 22.43 -17.64
N ALA A 39 -13.73 21.39 -16.85
CA ALA A 39 -14.24 20.15 -17.35
C ALA A 39 -15.27 19.54 -16.40
N ASP A 40 -16.33 19.02 -17.00
CA ASP A 40 -17.34 18.25 -16.31
C ASP A 40 -17.24 16.79 -16.75
N TRP A 41 -17.54 15.90 -15.82
CA TRP A 41 -17.65 14.47 -16.08
C TRP A 41 -19.12 14.07 -16.09
N GLU A 42 -19.55 13.30 -17.08
CA GLU A 42 -20.91 12.76 -17.14
C GLU A 42 -20.86 11.24 -17.31
N ASP A 43 -21.49 10.52 -16.39
CA ASP A 43 -21.68 9.06 -16.42
C ASP A 43 -23.11 8.69 -16.00
N ASP A 44 -23.35 7.41 -15.71
CA ASP A 44 -24.66 6.91 -15.31
C ASP A 44 -25.18 7.50 -13.98
N GLU A 45 -24.29 8.08 -13.15
CA GLU A 45 -24.67 8.78 -11.91
C GLU A 45 -25.03 10.25 -12.17
N GLY A 46 -24.86 10.73 -13.41
CA GLY A 46 -25.18 12.07 -13.86
C GLY A 46 -23.94 12.95 -14.07
N ARG A 47 -24.18 14.26 -14.24
CA ARG A 47 -23.13 15.25 -14.51
C ARG A 47 -22.50 15.74 -13.20
N LEU A 48 -21.19 15.64 -13.13
CA LEU A 48 -20.30 16.10 -12.07
C LEU A 48 -19.44 17.25 -12.60
N PRO A 49 -19.61 18.49 -12.13
CA PRO A 49 -18.62 19.54 -12.33
C PRO A 49 -17.30 19.08 -11.72
N TRP A 50 -16.30 18.80 -12.56
CA TRP A 50 -15.19 17.96 -12.14
C TRP A 50 -13.93 18.77 -11.85
N LEU A 51 -13.57 19.69 -12.73
CA LEU A 51 -12.40 20.53 -12.55
C LEU A 51 -12.62 21.93 -13.12
N ASP A 52 -12.10 22.93 -12.44
CA ASP A 52 -11.97 24.29 -12.94
C ASP A 52 -10.54 24.73 -12.68
N GLY A 53 -9.93 25.33 -13.68
CA GLY A 53 -8.51 25.61 -13.69
C GLY A 53 -8.18 26.83 -14.56
N GLN A 54 -7.05 27.43 -14.23
CA GLN A 54 -6.46 28.49 -15.02
C GLN A 54 -5.02 28.13 -15.35
N TRP A 55 -4.56 28.54 -16.52
CA TRP A 55 -3.14 28.51 -16.87
C TRP A 55 -2.80 29.87 -17.49
N ILE A 56 -1.78 30.50 -16.93
CA ILE A 56 -1.37 31.86 -17.32
C ILE A 56 -0.29 31.70 -18.39
N LEU A 57 -0.60 31.96 -19.65
CA LEU A 57 0.44 32.09 -20.68
C LEU A 57 1.01 33.51 -20.64
N ASP A 58 1.58 33.90 -19.51
CA ASP A 58 2.45 35.06 -19.38
C ASP A 58 3.84 34.55 -19.00
N GLN A 59 4.80 34.76 -19.90
CA GLN A 59 6.22 34.40 -19.76
C GLN A 59 6.57 32.92 -19.47
N GLY A 60 5.61 32.00 -19.43
CA GLY A 60 5.85 30.55 -19.28
C GLY A 60 5.60 29.97 -17.89
N ASP A 61 4.90 30.70 -17.01
CA ASP A 61 4.47 30.23 -15.69
C ASP A 61 3.25 29.29 -15.80
N LEU A 62 3.33 28.07 -15.28
CA LEU A 62 2.18 27.20 -15.10
C LEU A 62 1.76 27.20 -13.62
N GLY A 63 0.49 27.47 -13.34
CA GLY A 63 -0.09 27.38 -12.00
C GLY A 63 -1.44 26.70 -12.05
N VAL A 64 -1.56 25.50 -11.48
CA VAL A 64 -2.82 24.77 -11.36
C VAL A 64 -3.21 24.75 -9.88
N ASN A 65 -4.45 25.12 -9.57
CA ASN A 65 -5.02 25.02 -8.23
C ASN A 65 -6.37 24.31 -8.36
N LEU A 66 -6.49 23.15 -7.72
CA LEU A 66 -7.72 22.38 -7.66
C LEU A 66 -8.15 22.27 -6.20
N GLN A 67 -9.45 22.40 -5.96
CA GLN A 67 -10.05 22.24 -4.63
C GLN A 67 -11.35 21.47 -4.77
N GLY A 68 -11.54 20.48 -3.91
CA GLY A 68 -12.76 19.68 -3.85
C GLY A 68 -13.01 18.81 -5.09
N VAL A 69 -11.96 18.40 -5.83
CA VAL A 69 -12.09 17.62 -7.06
C VAL A 69 -12.25 16.13 -6.74
N SER A 70 -13.29 15.48 -7.26
CA SER A 70 -13.47 14.03 -7.09
C SER A 70 -12.44 13.24 -7.91
N LEU A 71 -11.97 12.12 -7.38
CA LEU A 71 -11.08 11.20 -8.10
C LEU A 71 -11.84 10.24 -9.05
N ARG A 72 -13.17 10.13 -8.93
CA ARG A 72 -14.01 9.17 -9.69
C ARG A 72 -13.69 9.15 -11.21
N PRO A 73 -13.53 10.29 -11.90
CA PRO A 73 -13.27 10.29 -13.34
C PRO A 73 -11.86 9.86 -13.76
N LEU A 74 -10.90 9.75 -12.83
CA LEU A 74 -9.48 9.54 -13.16
C LEU A 74 -9.20 8.25 -13.91
N ALA A 75 -9.89 7.16 -13.57
CA ALA A 75 -9.74 5.89 -14.28
C ALA A 75 -10.27 6.00 -15.72
N GLY A 76 -11.43 6.64 -15.90
CA GLY A 76 -12.06 6.83 -17.22
C GLY A 76 -11.24 7.71 -18.15
N ILE A 77 -10.56 8.74 -17.62
CA ILE A 77 -9.71 9.65 -18.41
C ILE A 77 -8.26 9.19 -18.54
N ALA A 78 -7.87 8.04 -17.95
CA ALA A 78 -6.51 7.51 -18.02
C ALA A 78 -5.92 7.44 -19.45
N PRO A 79 -6.69 7.14 -20.53
CA PRO A 79 -6.18 7.17 -21.90
C PRO A 79 -5.71 8.55 -22.39
N LEU A 80 -6.26 9.62 -21.82
CA LEU A 80 -5.96 11.02 -22.17
C LEU A 80 -4.73 11.57 -21.42
N LEU A 81 -4.34 10.92 -20.33
CA LEU A 81 -3.21 11.36 -19.51
C LEU A 81 -1.88 11.03 -20.20
N PRO A 82 -0.86 11.93 -20.12
CA PRO A 82 0.47 11.73 -20.69
C PRO A 82 1.30 10.76 -19.83
N LEU A 83 0.78 9.56 -19.60
CA LEU A 83 1.35 8.50 -18.78
C LEU A 83 1.87 7.35 -19.66
N SER A 84 2.85 6.60 -19.14
CA SER A 84 3.28 5.36 -19.79
C SER A 84 2.14 4.34 -19.86
N GLU A 85 2.20 3.38 -20.79
CA GLU A 85 1.19 2.32 -20.88
C GLU A 85 1.01 1.56 -19.55
N GLN A 86 2.12 1.24 -18.88
CA GLN A 86 2.10 0.59 -17.57
C GLN A 86 1.42 1.46 -16.51
N ALA A 87 1.68 2.77 -16.51
CA ALA A 87 1.05 3.69 -15.55
C ALA A 87 -0.44 3.87 -15.84
N ARG A 88 -0.86 3.94 -17.10
CA ARG A 88 -2.28 3.99 -17.48
C ARG A 88 -3.02 2.72 -17.05
N ALA A 89 -2.43 1.55 -17.32
CA ALA A 89 -3.01 0.28 -16.89
C ALA A 89 -3.09 0.17 -15.35
N ALA A 90 -2.06 0.64 -14.64
CA ALA A 90 -2.08 0.68 -13.18
C ALA A 90 -3.15 1.62 -12.64
N LEU A 91 -3.31 2.82 -13.21
CA LEU A 91 -4.34 3.79 -12.81
C LEU A 91 -5.75 3.23 -13.03
N TYR A 92 -6.00 2.63 -14.20
CA TYR A 92 -7.28 2.00 -14.50
C TYR A 92 -7.61 0.85 -13.54
N GLN A 93 -6.64 -0.02 -13.24
CA GLN A 93 -6.82 -1.14 -12.30
C GLN A 93 -6.95 -0.69 -10.84
N ALA A 94 -6.21 0.35 -10.46
CA ALA A 94 -6.29 0.95 -9.14
C ALA A 94 -7.66 1.61 -8.91
N ASN A 95 -8.29 2.13 -9.98
CA ASN A 95 -9.59 2.78 -9.96
C ASN A 95 -9.79 3.67 -8.71
N PRO A 96 -8.96 4.72 -8.55
CA PRO A 96 -8.92 5.49 -7.32
C PRO A 96 -10.21 6.28 -7.11
N HIS A 97 -10.74 6.25 -5.89
CA HIS A 97 -11.86 7.06 -5.44
C HIS A 97 -11.43 7.96 -4.27
N GLY A 98 -12.23 8.97 -3.97
CA GLY A 98 -11.97 9.97 -2.94
C GLY A 98 -12.05 11.38 -3.49
N GLN A 99 -11.49 12.33 -2.73
CA GLN A 99 -11.50 13.75 -3.05
C GLN A 99 -10.10 14.33 -2.93
N ILE A 100 -9.71 15.14 -3.90
CA ILE A 100 -8.60 16.09 -3.80
C ILE A 100 -9.14 17.29 -3.03
N ASP A 101 -8.76 17.42 -1.76
CA ASP A 101 -9.14 18.57 -0.95
C ASP A 101 -8.40 19.82 -1.45
N HIS A 102 -7.11 19.64 -1.75
CA HIS A 102 -6.26 20.68 -2.31
C HIS A 102 -5.21 20.06 -3.25
N LEU A 103 -4.98 20.69 -4.38
CA LEU A 103 -3.81 20.43 -5.22
C LEU A 103 -3.31 21.75 -5.77
N GLN A 104 -2.04 22.05 -5.51
CA GLN A 104 -1.34 23.17 -6.10
C GLN A 104 -0.12 22.66 -6.86
N LEU A 105 -0.10 22.90 -8.17
CA LEU A 105 1.09 22.70 -9.01
C LEU A 105 1.55 24.06 -9.48
N ARG A 106 2.82 24.39 -9.27
CA ARG A 106 3.43 25.59 -9.83
C ARG A 106 4.72 25.24 -10.55
N ARG A 107 4.92 25.87 -11.69
CA ARG A 107 6.15 25.79 -12.49
C ARG A 107 6.43 27.18 -13.05
N PRO A 108 7.33 27.95 -12.43
CA PRO A 108 7.75 29.24 -12.97
C PRO A 108 8.49 29.08 -14.31
N ALA A 109 8.50 30.14 -15.10
CA ALA A 109 9.24 30.27 -16.34
C ALA A 109 10.74 30.01 -16.12
N GLY A 110 11.26 28.93 -16.69
CA GLY A 110 12.65 28.52 -16.51
C GLY A 110 13.01 28.03 -15.11
N GLY A 111 12.03 27.88 -14.21
CA GLY A 111 12.20 27.36 -12.86
C GLY A 111 11.81 25.88 -12.72
N GLU A 112 12.13 25.31 -11.56
CA GLU A 112 11.68 23.97 -11.19
C GLU A 112 10.21 23.98 -10.80
N TRP A 113 9.54 22.86 -11.07
CA TRP A 113 8.15 22.68 -10.67
C TRP A 113 8.09 22.17 -9.23
N TRP A 114 7.02 22.51 -8.54
CA TRP A 114 6.66 21.93 -7.26
C TRP A 114 5.15 21.66 -7.21
N LEU A 115 4.80 20.62 -6.48
CA LEU A 115 3.44 20.16 -6.28
C LEU A 115 3.20 19.93 -4.79
N GLU A 116 2.05 20.37 -4.32
CA GLU A 116 1.50 20.02 -3.03
C GLU A 116 0.07 19.51 -3.24
N ALA A 117 -0.28 18.39 -2.62
CA ALA A 117 -1.61 17.82 -2.71
C ALA A 117 -2.04 17.19 -1.40
N SER A 118 -3.32 17.37 -1.05
CA SER A 118 -3.99 16.67 0.03
C SER A 118 -5.24 15.99 -0.49
N LEU A 119 -5.38 14.70 -0.20
CA LEU A 119 -6.52 13.88 -0.58
C LEU A 119 -7.16 13.28 0.66
N SER A 120 -8.48 13.19 0.66
CA SER A 120 -9.28 12.56 1.70
C SER A 120 -10.18 11.46 1.11
N GLY A 121 -10.54 10.49 1.96
CA GLY A 121 -11.36 9.36 1.56
C GLY A 121 -10.76 8.56 0.40
N LEU A 122 -9.43 8.49 0.32
CA LEU A 122 -8.73 7.78 -0.74
C LEU A 122 -9.04 6.29 -0.64
N GLU A 123 -9.57 5.76 -1.72
CA GLU A 123 -9.80 4.33 -1.91
C GLU A 123 -9.10 3.86 -3.17
N VAL A 124 -8.53 2.66 -3.10
CA VAL A 124 -7.86 2.00 -4.23
C VAL A 124 -8.33 0.56 -4.30
N SER A 125 -8.65 0.10 -5.50
CA SER A 125 -9.05 -1.26 -5.79
C SER A 125 -7.86 -2.23 -5.78
N ALA A 126 -8.12 -3.46 -5.31
CA ALA A 126 -7.10 -4.49 -5.20
C ALA A 126 -6.66 -4.98 -6.58
N HIS A 127 -5.36 -5.18 -6.74
CA HIS A 127 -4.84 -6.07 -7.78
C HIS A 127 -4.47 -7.42 -7.15
N PRO A 128 -5.02 -8.55 -7.62
CA PRO A 128 -4.90 -9.84 -6.93
C PRO A 128 -3.45 -10.22 -6.56
N GLN A 129 -2.47 -9.95 -7.42
CA GLN A 129 -1.05 -10.28 -7.18
C GLN A 129 -0.11 -9.11 -6.88
N ARG A 130 -0.57 -7.85 -6.94
CA ARG A 130 0.36 -6.69 -6.93
C ARG A 130 0.17 -5.76 -5.74
N TRP A 131 -1.06 -5.45 -5.36
CA TRP A 131 -1.35 -4.56 -4.23
C TRP A 131 -2.72 -4.85 -3.62
N PRO A 132 -2.89 -4.60 -2.31
CA PRO A 132 -4.18 -4.70 -1.63
C PRO A 132 -5.14 -3.59 -2.07
N ALA A 133 -6.43 -3.80 -1.87
CA ALA A 133 -7.40 -2.72 -1.78
C ALA A 133 -7.23 -2.00 -0.44
N VAL A 134 -7.41 -0.70 -0.46
CA VAL A 134 -7.40 0.17 0.72
C VAL A 134 -8.55 1.16 0.64
N SER A 135 -9.13 1.54 1.78
CA SER A 135 -10.14 2.60 1.87
C SER A 135 -9.90 3.49 3.08
N ASP A 136 -10.56 4.65 3.08
CA ASP A 136 -10.60 5.60 4.19
C ASP A 136 -9.21 6.15 4.55
N LEU A 137 -8.39 6.37 3.53
CA LEU A 137 -7.06 6.96 3.67
C LEU A 137 -7.07 8.46 3.40
N GLN A 138 -6.21 9.18 4.12
CA GLN A 138 -5.82 10.54 3.84
C GLN A 138 -4.37 10.53 3.35
N LEU A 139 -4.10 11.28 2.29
CA LEU A 139 -2.78 11.41 1.70
C LEU A 139 -2.38 12.88 1.69
N TYR A 140 -1.21 13.19 2.23
CA TYR A 140 -0.50 14.44 1.96
C TYR A 140 0.72 14.14 1.11
N LEU A 141 0.96 14.94 0.08
CA LEU A 141 2.05 14.74 -0.87
C LEU A 141 2.69 16.08 -1.24
N MET A 142 4.00 16.14 -1.16
CA MET A 142 4.82 17.18 -1.77
C MET A 142 5.74 16.54 -2.81
N ALA A 143 5.90 17.18 -3.96
CA ALA A 143 6.79 16.69 -5.01
C ALA A 143 7.44 17.81 -5.80
N ASP A 144 8.64 17.54 -6.32
CA ASP A 144 9.40 18.44 -7.19
C ASP A 144 10.23 17.63 -8.20
N ALA A 145 11.14 18.30 -8.90
CA ALA A 145 12.02 17.66 -9.88
C ALA A 145 12.95 16.56 -9.30
N GLN A 146 13.22 16.57 -7.99
CA GLN A 146 14.13 15.64 -7.33
C GLN A 146 13.40 14.40 -6.80
N GLY A 147 12.14 14.55 -6.41
CA GLY A 147 11.36 13.43 -5.90
C GLY A 147 10.02 13.83 -5.30
N ALA A 148 9.51 12.98 -4.43
CA ALA A 148 8.31 13.25 -3.66
C ALA A 148 8.48 12.78 -2.22
N TRP A 149 7.81 13.44 -1.29
CA TRP A 149 7.64 13.03 0.09
C TRP A 149 6.16 13.10 0.43
N GLY A 150 5.67 12.21 1.27
CA GLY A 150 4.27 12.23 1.67
C GLY A 150 3.99 11.47 2.95
N GLU A 151 2.79 11.70 3.45
CA GLU A 151 2.24 11.04 4.62
C GLU A 151 0.92 10.38 4.24
N LEU A 152 0.72 9.17 4.75
CA LEU A 152 -0.51 8.41 4.60
C LEU A 152 -1.08 8.16 6.00
N ARG A 153 -2.33 8.54 6.21
CA ARG A 153 -3.04 8.32 7.48
C ARG A 153 -4.37 7.62 7.23
N GLY A 154 -4.77 6.75 8.13
CA GLY A 154 -6.13 6.22 8.19
C GLY A 154 -6.56 6.00 9.63
N ASP A 155 -7.83 6.29 9.93
CA ASP A 155 -8.38 6.27 11.29
C ASP A 155 -9.92 6.14 11.27
N PRO A 156 -10.50 4.94 11.15
CA PRO A 156 -9.87 3.63 10.87
C PRO A 156 -9.89 3.28 9.36
N PRO A 157 -8.78 2.82 8.76
CA PRO A 157 -8.74 2.39 7.36
C PRO A 157 -9.07 0.90 7.19
N SER A 158 -9.63 0.55 6.03
CA SER A 158 -9.84 -0.86 5.67
C SER A 158 -8.82 -1.33 4.64
N VAL A 159 -8.36 -2.58 4.77
CA VAL A 159 -7.43 -3.21 3.84
C VAL A 159 -7.97 -4.58 3.44
N ALA A 160 -8.01 -4.88 2.15
CA ALA A 160 -8.42 -6.20 1.67
C ALA A 160 -7.48 -6.67 0.57
N TRP A 161 -6.94 -7.88 0.69
CA TRP A 161 -6.07 -8.44 -0.34
C TRP A 161 -6.52 -9.84 -0.72
N PRO A 162 -7.50 -10.00 -1.63
CA PRO A 162 -8.07 -11.32 -1.95
C PRO A 162 -7.05 -12.37 -2.40
N GLY A 163 -5.89 -11.95 -2.94
CA GLY A 163 -4.81 -12.86 -3.32
C GLY A 163 -3.88 -13.28 -2.18
N ALA A 164 -4.00 -12.70 -0.98
CA ALA A 164 -3.17 -12.96 0.19
C ALA A 164 -3.99 -13.30 1.45
N TRP A 165 -5.13 -12.63 1.66
CA TRP A 165 -6.02 -12.77 2.81
C TRP A 165 -7.45 -13.09 2.39
N PRO A 166 -8.14 -13.98 3.12
CA PRO A 166 -9.53 -14.35 2.80
C PRO A 166 -10.52 -13.23 3.13
N GLU A 167 -10.21 -12.38 4.11
CA GLU A 167 -11.12 -11.38 4.65
C GLU A 167 -10.53 -9.97 4.59
N ARG A 168 -11.42 -8.98 4.62
CA ARG A 168 -11.07 -7.57 4.81
C ARG A 168 -10.67 -7.36 6.26
N VAL A 169 -9.60 -6.59 6.45
CA VAL A 169 -9.08 -6.19 7.74
C VAL A 169 -9.43 -4.73 7.98
N GLN A 170 -10.15 -4.44 9.05
CA GLN A 170 -10.34 -3.07 9.54
C GLN A 170 -9.21 -2.77 10.53
N LEU A 171 -8.29 -1.90 10.16
CA LEU A 171 -7.23 -1.45 11.06
C LEU A 171 -7.82 -0.43 12.05
N GLU A 172 -7.22 -0.33 13.23
CA GLU A 172 -7.58 0.72 14.20
C GLU A 172 -6.96 2.05 13.78
N ALA A 173 -5.73 2.02 13.28
CA ALA A 173 -5.06 3.16 12.66
C ALA A 173 -3.90 2.72 11.76
N LEU A 174 -3.58 3.59 10.80
CA LEU A 174 -2.39 3.52 9.96
C LEU A 174 -1.79 4.92 9.88
N GLU A 175 -0.49 5.05 10.13
CA GLU A 175 0.28 6.26 9.84
C GLU A 175 1.57 5.85 9.15
N ALA A 176 1.91 6.46 8.02
CA ALA A 176 3.14 6.14 7.30
C ALA A 176 3.73 7.38 6.62
N GLN A 177 5.05 7.49 6.65
CA GLN A 177 5.80 8.51 5.94
C GLN A 177 6.64 7.87 4.86
N PHE A 178 6.55 8.39 3.64
CA PHE A 178 7.26 7.82 2.50
C PHE A 178 7.94 8.88 1.65
N ALA A 179 8.93 8.45 0.87
CA ALA A 179 9.53 9.26 -0.17
C ALA A 179 9.70 8.44 -1.45
N LEU A 180 9.62 9.13 -2.59
CA LEU A 180 9.85 8.58 -3.91
C LEU A 180 11.00 9.35 -4.55
N GLY A 181 11.89 8.62 -5.21
CA GLY A 181 13.00 9.20 -5.93
C GLY A 181 13.44 8.32 -7.08
N SER A 182 14.33 8.86 -7.89
CA SER A 182 14.96 8.14 -8.98
C SER A 182 16.40 8.59 -9.12
N ASP A 183 17.27 7.65 -9.49
CA ASP A 183 18.63 7.89 -9.90
C ASP A 183 18.89 7.24 -11.27
N GLU A 184 20.14 7.26 -11.74
CA GLU A 184 20.53 6.65 -13.01
C GLU A 184 20.28 5.13 -13.07
N SER A 185 20.18 4.46 -11.92
CA SER A 185 20.05 3.01 -11.80
C SER A 185 18.60 2.53 -11.70
N GLY A 186 17.68 3.38 -11.20
CA GLY A 186 16.29 3.02 -11.08
C GLY A 186 15.48 3.95 -10.19
N ARG A 187 14.29 3.48 -9.80
CA ARG A 187 13.37 4.18 -8.91
C ARG A 187 13.41 3.56 -7.53
N GLU A 188 13.25 4.38 -6.51
CA GLU A 188 13.20 3.91 -5.13
C GLU A 188 12.03 4.55 -4.39
N LEU A 189 11.35 3.71 -3.61
CA LEU A 189 10.31 4.09 -2.66
C LEU A 189 10.84 3.79 -1.27
N TRP A 190 10.98 4.79 -0.42
CA TRP A 190 11.34 4.65 0.99
C TRP A 190 10.09 4.79 1.85
N PHE A 191 9.97 3.93 2.86
CA PHE A 191 9.07 4.10 3.98
C PHE A 191 9.94 4.44 5.19
N HIS A 192 9.91 5.70 5.62
CA HIS A 192 10.68 6.19 6.76
C HIS A 192 10.12 5.64 8.06
N SER A 193 8.79 5.64 8.15
CA SER A 193 8.01 5.02 9.21
C SER A 193 6.70 4.48 8.64
N ALA A 194 6.21 3.43 9.27
CA ALA A 194 4.88 2.89 9.09
C ALA A 194 4.44 2.31 10.43
N ASP A 195 3.41 2.89 11.01
CA ASP A 195 2.83 2.57 12.31
C ASP A 195 1.41 2.05 12.08
N ILE A 196 1.14 0.84 12.55
CA ILE A 196 -0.12 0.12 12.35
C ILE A 196 -0.65 -0.31 13.71
N ARG A 197 -1.95 -0.06 13.95
CA ARG A 197 -2.68 -0.59 15.11
C ARG A 197 -3.79 -1.51 14.65
N TYR A 198 -3.85 -2.71 15.19
CA TYR A 198 -4.86 -3.70 14.84
C TYR A 198 -5.01 -4.78 15.91
N GLY A 199 -6.25 -5.01 16.36
CA GLY A 199 -6.61 -6.11 17.24
C GLY A 199 -5.84 -6.09 18.57
N GLY A 200 -5.63 -4.89 19.13
CA GLY A 200 -4.83 -4.74 20.36
C GLY A 200 -3.33 -4.99 20.17
N SER A 201 -2.85 -4.94 18.93
CA SER A 201 -1.43 -5.04 18.58
C SER A 201 -0.94 -3.80 17.86
N VAL A 202 0.36 -3.55 17.99
CA VAL A 202 1.06 -2.47 17.31
C VAL A 202 2.18 -3.04 16.46
N ALA A 203 2.38 -2.48 15.27
CA ALA A 203 3.50 -2.80 14.41
C ALA A 203 4.11 -1.51 13.87
N GLN A 204 5.43 -1.43 13.90
CA GLN A 204 6.21 -0.29 13.43
C GLN A 204 7.26 -0.79 12.45
N GLY A 205 7.47 -0.10 11.33
CA GLY A 205 8.44 -0.55 10.35
C GLY A 205 8.99 0.56 9.47
N ARG A 206 10.08 0.22 8.79
CA ARG A 206 10.76 1.08 7.83
C ARG A 206 11.41 0.23 6.75
N GLY A 207 11.61 0.80 5.57
CA GLY A 207 12.22 0.04 4.50
C GLY A 207 12.28 0.79 3.19
N ASN A 208 12.68 0.08 2.14
CA ASN A 208 12.70 0.59 0.79
C ASN A 208 12.40 -0.49 -0.24
N LEU A 209 11.76 -0.08 -1.33
CA LEU A 209 11.54 -0.88 -2.52
C LEU A 209 12.32 -0.24 -3.68
N ARG A 210 13.32 -0.97 -4.18
CA ARG A 210 14.12 -0.57 -5.34
C ARG A 210 13.60 -1.26 -6.59
N ILE A 211 13.33 -0.48 -7.63
CA ILE A 211 12.86 -0.95 -8.94
C ILE A 211 13.88 -0.54 -10.00
N GLU A 212 14.58 -1.53 -10.55
CA GLU A 212 15.56 -1.34 -11.62
C GLU A 212 15.02 -1.95 -12.94
N PRO A 213 15.22 -1.30 -14.09
CA PRO A 213 14.83 -1.87 -15.38
C PRO A 213 15.44 -3.26 -15.62
N GLY A 214 14.62 -4.22 -16.06
CA GLY A 214 15.06 -5.58 -16.38
C GLY A 214 15.40 -6.48 -15.18
N LYS A 215 15.33 -5.97 -13.94
CA LYS A 215 15.55 -6.75 -12.72
C LYS A 215 14.28 -6.86 -11.89
N PRO A 216 14.10 -7.93 -11.08
CA PRO A 216 13.05 -7.95 -10.08
C PRO A 216 13.20 -6.81 -9.07
N PRO A 217 12.09 -6.23 -8.59
CA PRO A 217 12.12 -5.30 -7.48
C PRO A 217 12.75 -5.94 -6.23
N VAL A 218 13.58 -5.18 -5.53
CA VAL A 218 14.23 -5.61 -4.29
C VAL A 218 13.62 -4.83 -3.13
N LEU A 219 13.04 -5.56 -2.19
CA LEU A 219 12.50 -5.01 -0.95
C LEU A 219 13.53 -5.18 0.16
N GLN A 220 13.73 -4.13 0.97
CA GLN A 220 14.37 -4.21 2.27
C GLN A 220 13.38 -3.68 3.30
N LEU A 221 13.14 -4.42 4.36
CA LEU A 221 12.16 -4.08 5.38
C LEU A 221 12.69 -4.51 6.75
N GLU A 222 12.58 -3.61 7.71
CA GLU A 222 12.74 -3.88 9.14
C GLU A 222 11.44 -3.50 9.82
N ALA A 223 10.93 -4.38 10.68
CA ALA A 223 9.74 -4.10 11.46
C ALA A 223 9.82 -4.69 12.86
N HIS A 224 9.06 -4.09 13.77
CA HIS A 224 8.91 -4.46 15.16
C HIS A 224 7.41 -4.56 15.45
N ALA A 225 6.99 -5.55 16.23
CA ALA A 225 5.59 -5.65 16.64
C ALA A 225 5.45 -6.19 18.06
N SER A 226 4.35 -5.86 18.72
CA SER A 226 3.98 -6.38 20.04
C SER A 226 2.46 -6.27 20.25
N GLY A 227 1.94 -6.96 21.26
CA GLY A 227 0.52 -6.92 21.61
C GLY A 227 -0.15 -8.29 21.58
N ALA A 228 -1.40 -8.37 21.14
CA ALA A 228 -2.10 -9.65 21.06
C ALA A 228 -1.46 -10.59 20.02
N LEU A 229 -1.43 -11.90 20.30
CA LEU A 229 -0.89 -12.87 19.35
C LEU A 229 -1.85 -13.17 18.20
N ALA A 230 -3.17 -13.18 18.43
CA ALA A 230 -4.18 -13.56 17.44
C ALA A 230 -4.10 -12.77 16.11
N PRO A 231 -3.83 -11.45 16.11
CA PRO A 231 -3.56 -10.67 14.89
C PRO A 231 -2.41 -11.17 14.01
N SER A 232 -1.50 -11.99 14.54
CA SER A 232 -0.37 -12.55 13.78
C SER A 232 -0.80 -13.37 12.55
N ARG A 233 -2.05 -13.86 12.54
CA ARG A 233 -2.65 -14.61 11.42
C ARG A 233 -2.65 -13.87 10.10
N LEU A 234 -2.62 -12.54 10.11
CA LEU A 234 -2.54 -11.72 8.90
C LEU A 234 -1.16 -11.78 8.23
N PHE A 235 -0.11 -12.15 8.97
CA PHE A 235 1.24 -12.26 8.44
C PHE A 235 1.55 -13.67 7.89
N TRP A 236 0.62 -14.62 8.00
CA TRP A 236 0.78 -15.93 7.37
C TRP A 236 0.68 -15.81 5.85
N THR A 237 1.74 -16.22 5.17
CA THR A 237 1.83 -16.23 3.70
C THR A 237 1.06 -17.43 3.14
N ARG A 238 -0.28 -17.35 3.18
CA ARG A 238 -1.19 -18.45 2.79
C ARG A 238 -0.96 -18.96 1.38
N ASN A 239 -0.50 -18.11 0.47
CA ASN A 239 -0.17 -18.45 -0.92
C ASN A 239 1.13 -19.27 -1.07
N LYS A 240 1.88 -19.51 0.02
CA LYS A 240 3.19 -20.18 0.01
C LYS A 240 3.32 -21.27 1.08
N MET A 241 2.40 -21.33 2.03
CA MET A 241 2.25 -22.43 3.01
C MET A 241 1.17 -23.41 2.53
N SER A 242 1.24 -24.68 2.99
CA SER A 242 0.15 -25.62 2.70
C SER A 242 -1.12 -25.20 3.45
N PRO A 243 -2.34 -25.40 2.91
CA PRO A 243 -3.58 -25.06 3.61
C PRO A 243 -3.68 -25.70 5.01
N LYS A 244 -3.20 -26.95 5.14
CA LYS A 244 -3.15 -27.67 6.42
C LYS A 244 -2.23 -26.99 7.44
N SER A 245 -1.08 -26.48 7.00
CA SER A 245 -0.14 -25.76 7.88
C SER A 245 -0.73 -24.45 8.38
N VAL A 246 -1.45 -23.73 7.51
CA VAL A 246 -2.12 -22.49 7.88
C VAL A 246 -3.23 -22.77 8.89
N ALA A 247 -4.11 -23.74 8.61
CA ALA A 247 -5.19 -24.11 9.53
C ALA A 247 -4.67 -24.53 10.91
N TRP A 248 -3.60 -25.34 10.95
CA TRP A 248 -2.97 -25.72 12.22
C TRP A 248 -2.39 -24.51 12.96
N LEU A 249 -1.70 -23.58 12.29
CA LEU A 249 -1.17 -22.36 12.93
C LEU A 249 -2.29 -21.44 13.45
N GLU A 250 -3.41 -21.38 12.73
CA GLU A 250 -4.57 -20.61 13.18
C GLU A 250 -5.17 -21.23 14.44
N GLU A 251 -5.46 -22.53 14.45
CA GLU A 251 -6.03 -23.23 15.60
C GLU A 251 -5.07 -23.25 16.80
N ALA A 252 -3.78 -23.49 16.57
CA ALA A 252 -2.80 -23.68 17.64
C ALA A 252 -2.34 -22.38 18.32
N LEU A 253 -2.63 -21.19 17.75
CA LEU A 253 -2.16 -19.89 18.25
C LEU A 253 -3.33 -18.90 18.41
N ASP A 254 -4.42 -19.32 19.05
CA ASP A 254 -5.62 -18.48 19.21
C ASP A 254 -5.51 -17.46 20.35
N ASN A 255 -4.68 -17.73 21.36
CA ASN A 255 -4.54 -16.87 22.53
C ASN A 255 -3.07 -16.67 22.92
N GLY A 256 -2.79 -15.51 23.52
CA GLY A 256 -1.47 -15.16 24.07
C GLY A 256 -1.02 -13.75 23.76
N HIS A 257 0.13 -13.40 24.30
CA HIS A 257 0.77 -12.11 24.12
C HIS A 257 2.06 -12.24 23.32
N LEU A 258 2.23 -11.39 22.32
CA LEU A 258 3.49 -11.19 21.62
C LEU A 258 4.25 -10.07 22.35
N ASP A 259 5.19 -10.47 23.21
CA ASP A 259 6.04 -9.54 23.95
C ASP A 259 6.87 -8.68 22.99
N GLU A 260 7.42 -9.32 21.96
CA GLU A 260 8.24 -8.67 20.93
C GLU A 260 8.33 -9.56 19.69
N ALA A 261 8.15 -8.98 18.51
CA ALA A 261 8.57 -9.53 17.24
C ALA A 261 9.51 -8.56 16.53
N ARG A 262 10.58 -9.08 15.94
CA ARG A 262 11.48 -8.36 15.03
C ARG A 262 11.49 -9.07 13.69
N PHE A 263 11.19 -8.34 12.64
CA PHE A 263 11.15 -8.84 11.29
C PHE A 263 12.19 -8.14 10.44
N PHE A 264 12.97 -8.91 9.68
CA PHE A 264 13.90 -8.41 8.68
C PHE A 264 13.64 -9.11 7.36
N TYR A 265 13.64 -8.36 6.27
CA TYR A 265 13.51 -8.89 4.93
C TYR A 265 14.45 -8.16 3.99
N ARG A 266 15.16 -8.91 3.15
CA ARG A 266 15.95 -8.37 2.03
C ARG A 266 15.90 -9.32 0.84
N GLY A 267 15.45 -8.83 -0.30
CA GLY A 267 15.48 -9.56 -1.58
C GLY A 267 14.23 -9.32 -2.42
N ALA A 268 14.07 -10.07 -3.50
CA ALA A 268 12.88 -9.94 -4.35
C ALA A 268 11.68 -10.69 -3.74
N PRO A 269 10.50 -10.05 -3.52
CA PRO A 269 9.29 -10.69 -3.00
C PRO A 269 8.90 -12.00 -3.71
N ARG A 270 9.06 -12.05 -5.04
CA ARG A 270 8.73 -13.23 -5.85
C ARG A 270 9.63 -14.45 -5.59
N ASP A 271 10.83 -14.22 -5.05
CA ASP A 271 11.85 -15.24 -4.85
C ASP A 271 11.82 -15.84 -3.43
N TRP A 272 11.04 -15.26 -2.51
CA TRP A 272 10.81 -15.82 -1.19
C TRP A 272 10.13 -17.21 -1.30
N PRO A 273 10.56 -18.24 -0.53
CA PRO A 273 11.47 -18.24 0.63
C PRO A 273 12.95 -18.52 0.28
N PHE A 274 13.52 -17.79 -0.67
CA PHE A 274 14.96 -17.68 -0.99
C PHE A 274 15.74 -19.00 -1.04
N ALA A 275 15.26 -19.94 -1.86
CA ALA A 275 15.86 -21.28 -2.00
C ALA A 275 17.32 -21.29 -2.46
N LYS A 276 17.78 -20.23 -3.12
CA LYS A 276 19.09 -20.11 -3.75
C LYS A 276 19.94 -19.03 -3.06
N ALA A 277 19.64 -18.72 -1.80
CA ALA A 277 20.32 -17.69 -1.01
C ALA A 277 20.30 -16.28 -1.67
N GLN A 278 19.31 -16.02 -2.51
CA GLN A 278 19.13 -14.75 -3.22
C GLN A 278 18.47 -13.64 -2.37
N GLY A 279 18.34 -13.88 -1.07
CA GLY A 279 17.73 -12.98 -0.10
C GLY A 279 17.71 -13.60 1.30
N ARG A 280 17.19 -12.85 2.26
CA ARG A 280 17.06 -13.25 3.65
C ARG A 280 15.76 -12.71 4.22
N MET A 281 14.98 -13.59 4.86
CA MET A 281 13.87 -13.22 5.72
C MET A 281 14.14 -13.80 7.10
N GLU A 282 14.02 -12.97 8.14
CA GLU A 282 14.11 -13.38 9.53
C GLU A 282 12.92 -12.83 10.31
N LEU A 283 12.36 -13.68 11.16
CA LEU A 283 11.43 -13.28 12.21
C LEU A 283 11.95 -13.83 13.52
N LEU A 284 12.17 -12.96 14.50
CA LEU A 284 12.41 -13.34 15.88
C LEU A 284 11.19 -12.93 16.68
N ALA A 285 10.54 -13.87 17.36
CA ALA A 285 9.37 -13.60 18.18
C ALA A 285 9.57 -14.15 19.59
N ARG A 286 9.16 -13.37 20.59
CA ARG A 286 8.99 -13.80 21.97
C ARG A 286 7.53 -13.61 22.34
N GLY A 287 6.92 -14.67 22.84
CA GLY A 287 5.54 -14.64 23.32
C GLY A 287 5.41 -15.24 24.70
N SER A 288 4.36 -14.83 25.40
CA SER A 288 4.03 -15.28 26.74
C SER A 288 2.53 -15.57 26.86
N GLY A 289 2.18 -16.46 27.80
CA GLY A 289 0.78 -16.85 28.04
C GLY A 289 0.09 -17.43 26.81
N VAL A 290 0.83 -18.20 25.99
CA VAL A 290 0.29 -18.78 24.75
C VAL A 290 -0.36 -20.11 25.07
N ASP A 291 -1.63 -20.26 24.72
CA ASP A 291 -2.30 -21.56 24.73
C ASP A 291 -1.98 -22.26 23.41
N LEU A 292 -1.26 -23.38 23.49
CA LEU A 292 -0.82 -24.15 22.33
C LEU A 292 -1.57 -25.48 22.25
N ASP A 293 -2.43 -25.59 21.26
CA ASP A 293 -3.15 -26.83 20.93
C ASP A 293 -2.39 -27.61 19.84
N PHE A 294 -1.66 -28.65 20.24
CA PHE A 294 -0.85 -29.43 19.29
C PHE A 294 -1.70 -30.29 18.35
N HIS A 295 -2.72 -30.93 18.91
CA HIS A 295 -3.60 -31.88 18.25
C HIS A 295 -4.87 -32.06 19.09
N GLN A 296 -6.01 -32.28 18.44
CA GLN A 296 -7.32 -32.51 19.10
C GLN A 296 -7.33 -33.62 20.18
N ASP A 297 -6.42 -34.60 20.05
CA ASP A 297 -6.34 -35.75 20.95
C ASP A 297 -5.28 -35.56 22.06
N TRP A 298 -4.56 -34.44 22.05
CA TRP A 298 -3.48 -34.14 23.00
C TRP A 298 -3.92 -33.01 23.93
N PRO A 299 -3.49 -33.02 25.20
CA PRO A 299 -3.76 -31.91 26.09
C PRO A 299 -3.07 -30.63 25.58
N SER A 300 -3.76 -29.50 25.76
CA SER A 300 -3.21 -28.18 25.48
C SER A 300 -1.99 -27.90 26.36
N ALA A 301 -1.00 -27.19 25.82
CA ALA A 301 0.09 -26.64 26.58
C ALA A 301 -0.16 -25.16 26.87
N GLN A 302 0.11 -24.74 28.09
CA GLN A 302 0.20 -23.33 28.44
C GLN A 302 1.66 -22.92 28.41
N LEU A 303 2.07 -22.18 27.39
CA LEU A 303 3.41 -21.66 27.27
C LEU A 303 3.49 -20.36 28.07
N ARG A 304 4.28 -20.37 29.15
CA ARG A 304 4.55 -19.17 29.93
C ARG A 304 5.47 -18.23 29.19
N SER A 305 6.45 -18.79 28.50
CA SER A 305 7.39 -18.06 27.64
C SER A 305 7.83 -18.96 26.51
N ALA A 306 7.81 -18.42 25.29
CA ALA A 306 8.28 -19.09 24.09
C ALA A 306 9.11 -18.12 23.25
N GLN A 307 10.25 -18.60 22.75
CA GLN A 307 11.03 -17.90 21.74
C GLN A 307 11.05 -18.69 20.45
N ALA A 308 10.64 -18.04 19.37
CA ALA A 308 10.62 -18.60 18.03
C ALA A 308 11.49 -17.75 17.09
N ARG A 309 12.22 -18.42 16.21
CA ARG A 309 12.98 -17.80 15.13
C ARG A 309 12.63 -18.47 13.82
N ILE A 310 12.24 -17.68 12.83
CA ILE A 310 12.11 -18.12 11.45
C ILE A 310 13.27 -17.53 10.66
N ILE A 311 13.95 -18.36 9.87
CA ILE A 311 14.88 -17.90 8.83
C ILE A 311 14.48 -18.56 7.53
N ASN A 312 14.08 -17.74 6.57
CA ASN A 312 13.59 -18.15 5.26
C ASN A 312 12.44 -19.17 5.33
N ARG A 313 12.78 -20.46 5.35
CA ARG A 313 11.82 -21.59 5.33
C ARG A 313 11.82 -22.40 6.62
N SER A 314 12.70 -22.11 7.54
CA SER A 314 12.98 -22.95 8.69
C SER A 314 12.53 -22.23 9.96
N LEU A 315 11.97 -22.98 10.90
CA LEU A 315 11.55 -22.52 12.21
C LEU A 315 12.43 -23.20 13.26
N TRP A 316 12.83 -22.43 14.26
CA TRP A 316 13.42 -22.90 15.50
C TRP A 316 12.61 -22.35 16.66
N ILE A 317 12.39 -23.18 17.66
CA ILE A 317 11.75 -22.84 18.92
C ILE A 317 12.79 -23.16 19.98
N ASP A 318 13.48 -22.12 20.46
CA ASP A 318 14.73 -22.26 21.21
C ASP A 318 14.48 -22.54 22.70
N ALA A 319 13.36 -22.08 23.24
CA ALA A 319 12.94 -22.37 24.61
C ALA A 319 11.44 -22.21 24.73
N VAL A 320 10.79 -23.24 25.26
CA VAL A 320 9.41 -23.21 25.73
C VAL A 320 9.45 -23.53 27.21
N ASP A 321 9.12 -22.57 28.07
CA ASP A 321 8.74 -22.85 29.46
C ASP A 321 7.22 -22.92 29.51
N GLY A 322 6.69 -24.07 29.92
CA GLY A 322 5.25 -24.27 29.88
C GLY A 322 4.75 -25.32 30.84
N VAL A 323 3.45 -25.54 30.78
CA VAL A 323 2.72 -26.52 31.58
C VAL A 323 1.82 -27.33 30.66
N ILE A 324 1.93 -28.65 30.74
CA ILE A 324 1.06 -29.58 30.03
C ILE A 324 0.31 -30.40 31.08
N SER A 325 -1.02 -30.29 31.12
CA SER A 325 -1.85 -30.97 32.13
C SER A 325 -1.38 -30.78 33.59
N GLY A 326 -0.90 -29.58 33.92
CA GLY A 326 -0.41 -29.25 35.28
C GLY A 326 1.05 -29.65 35.55
N VAL A 327 1.72 -30.32 34.62
CA VAL A 327 3.13 -30.71 34.75
C VAL A 327 4.03 -29.69 34.05
N PRO A 328 5.04 -29.12 34.73
CA PRO A 328 6.04 -28.28 34.08
C PRO A 328 6.77 -29.05 32.97
N ALA A 329 6.89 -28.43 31.81
CA ALA A 329 7.57 -28.99 30.66
C ALA A 329 8.50 -27.95 30.05
N GLN A 330 9.66 -28.42 29.61
CA GLN A 330 10.56 -27.65 28.75
C GLN A 330 10.67 -28.35 27.42
N ALA A 331 10.65 -27.59 26.34
CA ALA A 331 10.81 -28.16 25.02
C ALA A 331 11.57 -27.20 24.10
N THR A 332 12.25 -27.80 23.15
CA THR A 332 12.77 -27.12 21.96
C THR A 332 12.20 -27.80 20.74
N GLY A 333 12.02 -27.02 19.67
CA GLY A 333 11.37 -27.49 18.45
C GLY A 333 12.07 -26.95 17.22
N SER A 334 11.98 -27.68 16.11
CA SER A 334 12.36 -27.13 14.82
C SER A 334 11.52 -27.69 13.69
N ILE A 335 11.32 -26.86 12.66
CA ILE A 335 10.80 -27.27 11.36
C ILE A 335 11.88 -26.94 10.34
N GLY A 336 12.44 -27.98 9.71
CA GLY A 336 13.49 -27.79 8.71
C GLY A 336 13.02 -27.03 7.47
N SER A 337 11.77 -27.24 7.05
CA SER A 337 11.16 -26.50 5.95
C SER A 337 9.64 -26.40 6.04
N PHE A 338 9.06 -25.20 5.90
CA PHE A 338 7.61 -25.02 5.78
C PHE A 338 6.97 -25.65 4.52
N ARG A 339 7.78 -26.09 3.54
CA ARG A 339 7.26 -26.86 2.38
C ARG A 339 6.95 -28.31 2.75
N ASP A 340 7.70 -28.87 3.67
CA ASP A 340 7.53 -30.23 4.20
C ASP A 340 7.64 -30.16 5.73
N PRO A 341 6.57 -29.69 6.39
CA PRO A 341 6.62 -29.26 7.77
C PRO A 341 6.66 -30.48 8.72
N VAL A 342 7.84 -31.04 8.90
CA VAL A 342 8.12 -32.04 9.94
C VAL A 342 8.62 -31.34 11.19
N LEU A 343 7.85 -31.44 12.27
CA LEU A 343 8.21 -30.91 13.57
C LEU A 343 9.13 -31.90 14.31
N ALA A 344 10.36 -31.50 14.59
CA ALA A 344 11.27 -32.22 15.45
C ALA A 344 11.25 -31.58 16.85
N LEU A 345 10.86 -32.35 17.86
CA LEU A 345 10.78 -31.90 19.26
C LEU A 345 11.85 -32.59 20.10
N SER A 346 12.46 -31.82 21.00
CA SER A 346 13.26 -32.34 22.11
C SER A 346 12.67 -31.81 23.41
N VAL A 347 12.32 -32.70 24.32
CA VAL A 347 11.69 -32.44 25.63
C VAL A 347 12.64 -32.88 26.74
#